data_AF-A0A376RE41-F1
#
_entry.id   AF-A0A376RE41-F1
#
_cell.length_a   1.000
_cell.length_b   1.000
_cell.length_c   1.000
_cell.angle_alpha   90.00
_cell.angle_beta   90.00
_cell.angle_gamma   90.00
#
_symmetry.space_group_name_H-M   'P 1'
#
loop_
_entity.id
_entity.type
_entity.pdbx_description
1 polymer ?
#
loop_
_entity_poly.entity_id
_entity_poly.type
_entity_poly.pdbx_seq_one_letter_code
_entity_poly.pdbx_strand_id
1 'polypeptide(L)'
;MRNRLIAAILGLFGTLTGVQAAPDVTSEITYDLASGRADYYFWKDEASAGNNGYMWYECSYPDLQQTCTANGNISTVQIYLTEQRSGMRWPVKLKGFKTAIVSSDEAPPGCKGGKGLQTNLKDSNRSSCTEDGQHYYIYDTKFLTLYLEQTEMKNLPIGGVWKGKVKLHSNSPAQDYFANITLNTLDPNHIDVFFPEFAHAKGAVRLASNRKR
;
A
#
# COMPACT_ATOMS: atom_id res chain seq x y z
N MET A 1 7.93 6.53 -17.48
CA MET A 1 6.64 6.11 -16.91
C MET A 1 6.40 4.66 -17.26
N ARG A 2 6.42 3.74 -16.29
CA ARG A 2 6.31 2.30 -16.52
C ARG A 2 4.98 1.80 -15.96
N ASN A 3 3.98 1.63 -16.82
CA ASN A 3 2.74 0.93 -16.47
C ASN A 3 3.08 -0.52 -16.10
N ARG A 4 2.79 -0.95 -14.87
CA ARG A 4 3.02 -2.33 -14.44
C ARG A 4 1.69 -3.10 -14.44
N LEU A 5 1.45 -3.83 -15.53
CA LEU A 5 0.58 -5.01 -15.52
C LEU A 5 1.39 -6.16 -14.91
N ILE A 6 1.06 -6.59 -13.69
CA ILE A 6 1.73 -7.73 -13.05
C ILE A 6 1.10 -9.01 -13.60
N ALA A 7 1.78 -9.63 -14.57
CA ALA A 7 1.48 -10.98 -15.01
C ALA A 7 2.05 -11.98 -14.00
N ALA A 8 1.19 -12.83 -13.45
CA ALA A 8 1.58 -13.95 -12.59
C ALA A 8 2.25 -15.03 -13.45
N ILE A 9 3.51 -15.37 -13.16
CA ILE A 9 4.18 -16.54 -13.74
C ILE A 9 4.73 -17.41 -12.60
N LEU A 10 4.29 -18.67 -12.62
CA LEU A 10 4.72 -19.79 -11.80
C LEU A 10 6.15 -20.22 -12.13
N GLY A 11 6.95 -20.58 -11.11
CA GLY A 11 7.95 -21.64 -11.22
C GLY A 11 9.38 -21.35 -10.76
N LEU A 12 9.74 -21.98 -9.63
CA LEU A 12 11.03 -22.57 -9.22
C LEU A 12 12.31 -21.70 -9.03
N PHE A 13 12.90 -21.88 -7.84
CA PHE A 13 14.21 -21.42 -7.34
C PHE A 13 14.46 -19.91 -7.36
N GLY A 14 13.88 -19.22 -6.37
CA GLY A 14 14.10 -17.79 -6.14
C GLY A 14 15.47 -17.51 -5.55
N THR A 15 16.46 -17.29 -6.41
CA THR A 15 17.47 -16.29 -6.06
C THR A 15 16.73 -14.95 -5.94
N LEU A 16 16.90 -14.24 -4.82
CA LEU A 16 16.34 -12.90 -4.63
C LEU A 16 17.07 -11.92 -5.56
N THR A 17 16.82 -12.00 -6.87
CA THR A 17 17.12 -10.91 -7.79
C THR A 17 16.06 -9.83 -7.55
N GLY A 18 16.20 -9.11 -6.44
CA GLY A 18 15.29 -8.04 -6.08
C GLY A 18 15.31 -6.97 -7.16
N VAL A 19 14.14 -6.68 -7.73
CA VAL A 19 13.99 -5.51 -8.59
C VAL A 19 14.17 -4.27 -7.73
N GLN A 20 15.01 -3.32 -8.15
CA GLN A 20 15.16 -2.07 -7.41
C GLN A 20 13.82 -1.33 -7.32
N ALA A 21 13.50 -0.87 -6.11
CA ALA A 21 12.30 -0.11 -5.81
C ALA A 21 12.27 1.16 -6.67
N ALA A 22 11.26 1.25 -7.52
CA ALA A 22 11.06 2.43 -8.36
C ALA A 22 10.67 3.63 -7.48
N PRO A 23 11.29 4.82 -7.66
CA PRO A 23 10.90 6.02 -6.93
C PRO A 23 9.44 6.40 -7.16
N ASP A 24 8.92 6.27 -8.37
CA ASP A 24 7.53 6.57 -8.68
C ASP A 24 6.79 5.34 -9.20
N VAL A 25 5.72 4.96 -8.51
CA VAL A 25 4.78 3.93 -8.96
C VAL A 25 3.38 4.52 -9.10
N THR A 26 2.68 4.10 -10.14
CA THR A 26 1.27 4.47 -10.37
C THR A 26 0.45 3.20 -10.47
N SER A 27 -0.62 3.15 -9.69
CA SER A 27 -1.46 1.98 -9.50
C SER A 27 -2.90 2.32 -9.82
N GLU A 28 -3.46 1.64 -10.81
CA GLU A 28 -4.89 1.64 -11.11
C GLU A 28 -5.45 0.27 -10.75
N ILE A 29 -6.37 0.25 -9.79
CA ILE A 29 -6.87 -0.97 -9.17
C ILE A 29 -8.38 -0.98 -9.32
N THR A 30 -8.92 -1.93 -10.07
CA THR A 30 -10.37 -2.10 -10.23
C THR A 30 -10.85 -3.29 -9.41
N TYR A 31 -11.90 -3.09 -8.61
CA TYR A 31 -12.53 -4.16 -7.83
C TYR A 31 -13.99 -3.84 -7.50
N ASP A 32 -14.73 -4.90 -7.18
CA ASP A 32 -16.09 -4.84 -6.64
C ASP A 32 -16.04 -4.64 -5.13
N LEU A 33 -16.75 -3.64 -4.60
CA LEU A 33 -16.67 -3.25 -3.19
C LEU A 33 -17.16 -4.38 -2.25
N ALA A 34 -18.20 -5.12 -2.65
CA ALA A 34 -18.74 -6.22 -1.86
C ALA A 34 -17.79 -7.43 -1.81
N SER A 35 -17.24 -7.80 -2.96
CA SER A 35 -16.33 -8.94 -3.11
C SER A 35 -14.92 -8.61 -2.58
N GLY A 36 -14.50 -7.35 -2.73
CA GLY A 36 -13.14 -6.87 -2.51
C GLY A 36 -12.15 -7.45 -3.51
N ARG A 37 -10.87 -7.33 -3.17
CA ARG A 37 -9.74 -7.86 -3.94
C ARG A 37 -8.63 -8.31 -2.98
N ALA A 38 -7.81 -9.27 -3.39
CA ALA A 38 -6.58 -9.59 -2.68
C ALA A 38 -5.69 -8.36 -2.48
N ASP A 39 -4.83 -8.42 -1.45
CA ASP A 39 -3.86 -7.38 -1.10
C ASP A 39 -3.11 -6.85 -2.32
N TYR A 40 -2.97 -5.53 -2.38
CA TYR A 40 -2.28 -4.87 -3.48
C TYR A 40 -0.94 -4.31 -3.01
N TYR A 41 0.15 -4.75 -3.64
CA TYR A 41 1.51 -4.34 -3.31
C TYR A 41 1.96 -3.21 -4.25
N PHE A 42 2.37 -2.08 -3.69
CA PHE A 42 3.02 -0.98 -4.41
C PHE A 42 4.50 -1.28 -4.66
N TRP A 43 5.14 -1.81 -3.61
CA TRP A 43 6.46 -2.43 -3.64
C TRP A 43 6.35 -3.76 -2.91
N LYS A 44 6.95 -4.81 -3.47
CA LYS A 44 6.97 -6.16 -2.89
C LYS A 44 8.39 -6.68 -2.90
N ASP A 45 9.03 -6.65 -1.74
CA ASP A 45 10.41 -7.12 -1.56
C ASP A 45 11.37 -6.51 -2.60
N GLU A 46 11.17 -5.22 -2.90
CA GLU A 46 11.96 -4.52 -3.92
C GLU A 46 13.19 -3.90 -3.28
N ALA A 47 14.37 -4.07 -3.91
CA ALA A 47 15.64 -3.61 -3.36
C ALA A 47 15.63 -2.08 -3.19
N SER A 48 15.94 -1.60 -1.99
CA SER A 48 15.99 -0.17 -1.70
C SER A 48 17.18 0.47 -2.44
N ALA A 49 17.11 1.78 -2.70
CA ALA A 49 18.25 2.49 -3.30
C ALA A 49 19.46 2.56 -2.34
N GLY A 50 19.21 2.37 -1.04
CA GLY A 50 20.23 2.38 0.01
C GLY A 50 20.42 1.01 0.63
N ASN A 51 21.67 0.55 0.62
CA ASN A 51 22.10 -0.66 1.32
C ASN A 51 23.05 -0.29 2.44
N ASN A 52 22.50 0.16 3.56
CA ASN A 52 23.25 0.37 4.80
C ASN A 52 22.44 -0.01 6.04
N GLY A 53 23.14 -0.29 7.13
CA GLY A 53 22.53 -0.75 8.39
C GLY A 53 21.59 0.25 9.07
N TYR A 54 21.65 1.54 8.72
CA TYR A 54 20.89 2.63 9.35
C TYR A 54 19.79 3.19 8.44
N MET A 55 19.49 2.54 7.31
CA MET A 55 18.51 3.02 6.36
C MET A 55 17.10 2.88 6.95
N TRP A 56 16.33 3.97 6.97
CA TRP A 56 14.94 4.04 7.38
C TRP A 56 14.15 4.96 6.44
N TYR A 57 12.82 4.89 6.52
CA TYR A 57 11.91 5.68 5.73
C TYR A 57 11.11 6.65 6.60
N GLU A 58 11.17 7.94 6.27
CA GLU A 58 10.22 8.93 6.76
C GLU A 58 8.90 8.78 6.01
N CYS A 59 7.82 8.69 6.77
CA CYS A 59 6.49 8.35 6.29
C CYS A 59 5.39 9.18 6.98
N SER A 60 5.75 10.16 7.82
CA SER A 60 4.80 11.05 8.49
C SER A 60 4.95 12.47 7.95
N TYR A 61 3.94 12.94 7.21
CA TYR A 61 3.94 14.24 6.56
C TYR A 61 2.64 14.99 6.89
N PRO A 62 2.67 15.93 7.85
CA PRO A 62 1.49 16.70 8.26
C PRO A 62 0.82 17.44 7.09
N ASP A 63 1.61 18.03 6.20
CA ASP A 63 1.12 18.80 5.04
C ASP A 63 0.35 17.93 4.03
N LEU A 64 0.68 16.63 3.96
CA LEU A 64 0.00 15.64 3.13
C LEU A 64 -1.12 14.92 3.88
N GLN A 65 -1.33 15.24 5.17
CA GLN A 65 -2.22 14.53 6.08
C GLN A 65 -1.94 13.01 6.10
N GLN A 66 -0.65 12.66 6.00
CA GLN A 66 -0.15 11.31 6.06
C GLN A 66 0.49 11.05 7.42
N THR A 67 0.07 10.00 8.11
CA THR A 67 0.65 9.61 9.40
C THR A 67 1.29 8.22 9.30
N CYS A 68 2.26 7.96 10.17
CA CYS A 68 2.99 6.70 10.17
C CYS A 68 3.28 6.24 11.60
N THR A 69 2.68 5.11 11.96
CA THR A 69 2.79 4.51 13.30
C THR A 69 3.50 3.18 13.20
N ALA A 70 4.58 3.00 13.97
CA ALA A 70 5.27 1.72 14.07
C ALA A 70 4.56 0.81 15.08
N ASN A 71 4.19 -0.39 14.64
CA ASN A 71 3.56 -1.43 15.43
C ASN A 71 4.42 -2.71 15.33
N GLY A 72 5.40 -2.83 16.22
CA GLY A 72 6.40 -3.90 16.17
C GLY A 72 7.24 -3.83 14.89
N ASN A 73 7.20 -4.89 14.08
CA ASN A 73 8.00 -5.03 12.86
C ASN A 73 7.30 -4.51 11.59
N ILE A 74 6.15 -3.84 11.74
CA ILE A 74 5.37 -3.26 10.64
C ILE A 74 5.03 -1.82 10.97
N SER A 75 4.99 -0.96 9.96
CA SER A 75 4.44 0.39 10.03
C SER A 75 3.05 0.42 9.41
N THR A 76 2.12 1.11 10.08
CA THR A 76 0.84 1.50 9.51
C THR A 76 0.95 2.92 8.99
N VAL A 77 0.82 3.10 7.67
CA VAL A 77 0.83 4.40 6.99
C VAL A 77 -0.61 4.77 6.65
N GLN A 78 -1.16 5.79 7.30
CA GLN A 78 -2.50 6.27 7.00
C GLN A 78 -2.43 7.45 6.03
N ILE A 79 -3.21 7.39 4.96
CA ILE A 79 -3.41 8.48 4.00
C ILE A 79 -4.90 8.76 3.82
N TYR A 80 -5.23 9.81 3.07
CA TYR A 80 -6.59 10.06 2.62
C TYR A 80 -6.72 9.83 1.12
N LEU A 81 -7.72 9.04 0.74
CA LEU A 81 -8.20 8.99 -0.64
C LEU A 81 -9.33 10.02 -0.81
N THR A 82 -9.43 10.57 -2.01
CA THR A 82 -10.49 11.51 -2.40
C THR A 82 -11.28 10.91 -3.55
N GLU A 83 -12.59 10.80 -3.40
CA GLU A 83 -13.48 10.36 -4.48
C GLU A 83 -13.62 11.46 -5.53
N GLN A 84 -13.47 11.10 -6.81
CA GLN A 84 -13.28 12.03 -7.91
C GLN A 84 -14.50 12.92 -8.19
N ARG A 85 -15.74 12.47 -7.94
CA ARG A 85 -16.95 13.22 -8.30
C ARG A 85 -17.52 14.03 -7.14
N SER A 86 -17.63 13.41 -5.96
CA SER A 86 -18.17 13.98 -4.73
C SER A 86 -17.15 14.80 -3.95
N GLY A 87 -15.84 14.60 -4.20
CA GLY A 87 -14.78 15.20 -3.40
C GLY A 87 -14.68 14.64 -1.98
N MET A 88 -15.41 13.57 -1.67
CA MET A 88 -15.41 12.95 -0.34
C MET A 88 -14.01 12.42 -0.02
N ARG A 89 -13.55 12.68 1.21
CA ARG A 89 -12.25 12.21 1.69
C ARG A 89 -12.45 11.06 2.67
N TRP A 90 -11.70 9.98 2.49
CA TRP A 90 -11.76 8.81 3.34
C TRP A 90 -10.35 8.36 3.76
N PRO A 91 -10.09 8.15 5.06
CA PRO A 91 -8.81 7.64 5.52
C PRO A 91 -8.65 6.17 5.13
N VAL A 92 -7.47 5.80 4.62
CA VAL A 92 -7.10 4.40 4.38
C VAL A 92 -5.73 4.10 4.99
N LYS A 93 -5.59 2.88 5.52
CA LYS A 93 -4.39 2.38 6.18
C LYS A 93 -3.64 1.39 5.30
N LEU A 94 -2.37 1.68 5.09
CA LEU A 94 -1.42 0.85 4.37
C LEU A 94 -0.48 0.18 5.36
N LYS A 95 -0.01 -1.02 5.02
CA LYS A 95 1.03 -1.71 5.79
C LYS A 95 2.35 -1.64 5.03
N GLY A 96 3.39 -1.25 5.74
CA GLY A 96 4.73 -1.17 5.18
C GLY A 96 5.77 -1.67 6.15
N PHE A 97 6.81 -2.30 5.61
CA PHE A 97 7.96 -2.77 6.38
C PHE A 97 9.17 -2.87 5.47
N LYS A 98 10.33 -3.05 6.09
CA LYS A 98 11.56 -3.34 5.38
C LYS A 98 12.08 -4.71 5.82
N THR A 99 12.53 -5.50 4.85
CA THR A 99 13.24 -6.76 5.09
C THR A 99 14.71 -6.50 4.87
N ALA A 100 15.57 -6.98 5.75
CA ALA A 100 17.01 -6.78 5.63
C ALA A 100 17.75 -8.12 5.56
N ILE A 101 18.75 -8.20 4.69
CA ILE A 101 19.66 -9.35 4.60
C ILE A 101 21.10 -8.88 4.81
N VAL A 102 21.97 -9.82 5.16
CA VAL A 102 23.42 -9.61 5.18
C VAL A 102 23.96 -9.86 3.78
N SER A 103 24.64 -8.87 3.20
CA SER A 103 25.23 -8.99 1.85
C SER A 103 26.64 -9.61 1.84
N SER A 104 27.35 -9.58 2.97
CA SER A 104 28.74 -10.03 3.06
C SER A 104 28.88 -11.50 2.66
N ASP A 105 29.81 -11.76 1.74
CA ASP A 105 30.10 -13.12 1.28
C ASP A 105 30.78 -13.99 2.35
N GLU A 106 31.43 -13.35 3.32
CA GLU A 106 32.10 -13.97 4.47
C GLU A 106 31.10 -14.38 5.57
N ALA A 107 29.84 -13.91 5.47
CA ALA A 107 28.83 -14.26 6.45
C ALA A 107 28.53 -15.76 6.42
N PRO A 108 28.44 -16.41 7.60
CA PRO A 108 28.13 -17.83 7.67
C PRO A 108 26.70 -18.09 7.19
N PRO A 109 26.35 -19.34 6.80
CA PRO A 109 25.04 -19.67 6.23
C PRO A 109 23.85 -19.31 7.13
N GLY A 110 24.02 -19.25 8.46
CA GLY A 110 22.97 -18.79 9.38
C GLY A 110 22.66 -17.30 9.25
N CYS A 111 23.61 -16.50 8.76
CA CYS A 111 23.48 -15.06 8.53
C CYS A 111 23.30 -14.69 7.05
N LYS A 112 23.88 -15.47 6.12
CA LYS A 112 23.86 -15.23 4.68
C LYS A 112 22.59 -15.79 4.05
N GLY A 113 21.76 -14.95 3.43
CA GLY A 113 20.56 -15.38 2.70
C GLY A 113 19.46 -16.03 3.56
N GLY A 114 19.57 -16.00 4.89
CA GLY A 114 18.57 -16.52 5.84
C GLY A 114 17.29 -15.68 5.92
N LYS A 115 16.38 -16.00 6.86
CA LYS A 115 15.13 -15.26 7.09
C LYS A 115 15.46 -13.79 7.35
N GLY A 116 15.27 -12.94 6.33
CA GLY A 116 15.60 -11.53 6.41
C GLY A 116 14.96 -10.89 7.64
N LEU A 117 15.71 -10.03 8.32
CA LEU A 117 15.22 -9.31 9.48
C LEU A 117 14.15 -8.32 9.03
N GLN A 118 12.91 -8.59 9.38
CA GLN A 118 11.81 -7.67 9.14
C GLN A 118 11.75 -6.61 10.25
N THR A 119 11.74 -5.35 9.83
CA THR A 119 11.64 -4.18 10.72
C THR A 119 10.63 -3.20 10.16
N ASN A 120 10.06 -2.36 11.03
CA ASN A 120 9.14 -1.33 10.58
C ASN A 120 9.88 -0.26 9.74
N LEU A 121 9.14 0.55 8.99
CA LEU A 121 9.72 1.54 8.06
C LEU A 121 10.60 2.58 8.77
N LYS A 122 10.25 2.95 10.00
CA LYS A 122 10.89 4.01 10.78
C LYS A 122 12.09 3.54 11.60
N ASP A 123 12.33 2.23 11.68
CA ASP A 123 13.40 1.70 12.51
C ASP A 123 14.77 2.18 12.01
N SER A 124 15.50 2.97 12.79
CA SER A 124 16.82 3.46 12.41
C SER A 124 17.96 2.63 13.02
N ASN A 125 17.63 1.55 13.74
CA ASN A 125 18.63 0.78 14.47
C ASN A 125 19.47 -0.06 13.52
N ARG A 126 20.77 -0.11 13.82
CA ARG A 126 21.67 -1.06 13.18
C ARG A 126 21.54 -2.41 13.85
N SER A 127 21.04 -3.38 13.10
CA SER A 127 20.97 -4.77 13.53
C SER A 127 22.10 -5.59 12.91
N SER A 128 22.53 -6.62 13.62
CA SER A 128 23.54 -7.58 13.17
C SER A 128 23.09 -9.01 13.41
N CYS A 129 23.60 -9.91 12.58
CA CYS A 129 23.54 -11.34 12.81
C CYS A 129 24.88 -11.81 13.40
N THR A 130 24.79 -12.74 14.35
CA THR A 130 25.94 -13.36 15.02
C THR A 130 25.64 -14.84 15.20
N GLU A 131 26.55 -15.70 14.72
CA GLU A 131 26.43 -17.15 14.85
C GLU A 131 27.37 -17.68 15.95
N ASP A 132 28.62 -17.20 15.98
CA ASP A 132 29.65 -17.69 16.91
C ASP A 132 29.89 -16.80 18.15
N GLY A 133 29.06 -15.78 18.36
CA GLY A 133 29.22 -14.81 19.46
C GLY A 133 30.38 -13.80 19.31
N GLN A 134 31.30 -14.03 18.36
CA GLN A 134 32.53 -13.24 18.17
C GLN A 134 32.47 -12.29 16.96
N HIS A 135 31.78 -12.70 15.89
CA HIS A 135 31.68 -11.92 14.65
C HIS A 135 30.27 -11.37 14.45
N TYR A 136 30.19 -10.13 13.98
CA TYR A 136 28.94 -9.42 13.75
C TYR A 136 28.81 -9.07 12.26
N TYR A 137 27.77 -9.59 11.63
CA TYR A 137 27.46 -9.31 10.23
C TYR A 137 26.27 -8.37 10.14
N ILE A 138 26.45 -7.22 9.51
CA ILE A 138 25.43 -6.16 9.47
C ILE A 138 24.36 -6.54 8.46
N TYR A 139 23.09 -6.35 8.84
CA TYR A 139 22.00 -6.32 7.89
C TYR A 139 22.06 -5.02 7.08
N ASP A 140 22.74 -5.05 5.94
CA ASP A 140 23.04 -3.87 5.12
C ASP A 140 22.13 -3.74 3.91
N THR A 141 21.79 -4.83 3.23
CA THR A 141 20.88 -4.83 2.09
C THR A 141 19.42 -4.79 2.54
N LYS A 142 18.66 -3.80 2.05
CA LYS A 142 17.27 -3.56 2.47
C LYS A 142 16.30 -3.70 1.31
N PHE A 143 15.15 -4.32 1.58
CA PHE A 143 14.05 -4.46 0.65
C PHE A 143 12.80 -3.77 1.21
N LEU A 144 12.12 -3.00 0.37
CA LEU A 144 10.90 -2.28 0.70
C LEU A 144 9.67 -3.12 0.34
N THR A 145 8.74 -3.22 1.28
CA THR A 145 7.39 -3.71 1.04
C THR A 145 6.38 -2.69 1.55
N LEU A 146 5.43 -2.29 0.69
CA LEU A 146 4.28 -1.46 1.04
C LEU A 146 3.05 -1.98 0.30
N TYR A 147 1.96 -2.22 1.01
CA TYR A 147 0.76 -2.78 0.43
C TYR A 147 -0.52 -2.26 1.09
N LEU A 148 -1.62 -2.35 0.35
CA LEU A 148 -2.98 -2.07 0.79
C LEU A 148 -3.71 -3.40 0.99
N GLU A 149 -4.26 -3.62 2.19
CA GLU A 149 -4.97 -4.85 2.53
C GLU A 149 -6.37 -4.91 1.91
N GLN A 150 -6.83 -6.13 1.61
CA GLN A 150 -8.20 -6.37 1.16
C GLN A 150 -9.25 -5.78 2.11
N THR A 151 -9.04 -5.96 3.41
CA THR A 151 -9.98 -5.51 4.45
C THR A 151 -10.13 -3.99 4.42
N GLU A 152 -9.06 -3.26 4.18
CA GLU A 152 -9.10 -1.80 4.09
C GLU A 152 -9.75 -1.32 2.78
N MET A 153 -9.51 -2.02 1.67
CA MET A 153 -10.18 -1.75 0.40
C MET A 153 -11.71 -1.90 0.49
N LYS A 154 -12.21 -2.82 1.33
CA LYS A 154 -13.64 -3.01 1.58
C LYS A 154 -14.26 -1.95 2.47
N ASN A 155 -13.45 -1.20 3.23
CA ASN A 155 -13.93 -0.19 4.16
C ASN A 155 -14.30 1.14 3.47
N LEU A 156 -14.17 1.25 2.15
CA LEU A 156 -14.60 2.44 1.44
C LEU A 156 -16.13 2.58 1.52
N PRO A 157 -16.64 3.80 1.76
CA PRO A 157 -18.06 3.99 2.06
C PRO A 157 -18.97 3.88 0.83
N ILE A 158 -18.44 4.15 -0.37
CA ILE A 158 -19.20 4.13 -1.63
C ILE A 158 -18.34 3.65 -2.81
N GLY A 159 -19.00 3.13 -3.85
CA GLY A 159 -18.42 2.95 -5.18
C GLY A 159 -18.00 4.28 -5.82
N GLY A 160 -16.99 4.26 -6.70
CA GLY A 160 -16.47 5.45 -7.36
C GLY A 160 -15.02 5.33 -7.79
N VAL A 161 -14.42 6.48 -8.16
CA VAL A 161 -12.99 6.55 -8.47
C VAL A 161 -12.29 7.30 -7.34
N TRP A 162 -11.52 6.58 -6.54
CA TRP A 162 -10.83 7.10 -5.37
C TRP A 162 -9.36 7.33 -5.68
N LYS A 163 -8.86 8.55 -5.50
CA LYS A 163 -7.47 8.92 -5.79
C LYS A 163 -6.74 9.35 -4.54
N GLY A 164 -5.49 8.95 -4.42
CA GLY A 164 -4.60 9.37 -3.34
C GLY A 164 -3.15 9.15 -3.67
N LYS A 165 -2.28 9.55 -2.75
CA LYS A 165 -0.84 9.45 -2.93
C LYS A 165 -0.17 9.13 -1.60
N VAL A 166 0.81 8.25 -1.63
CA VAL A 166 1.75 8.04 -0.51
C VAL A 166 3.10 8.64 -0.87
N LYS A 167 3.73 9.27 0.12
CA LYS A 167 5.14 9.65 0.09
C LYS A 167 5.92 8.83 1.11
N LEU A 168 7.05 8.26 0.72
CA LEU A 168 8.09 7.79 1.63
C LEU A 168 9.39 8.52 1.29
N HIS A 169 10.27 8.76 2.26
CA HIS A 169 11.59 9.34 2.02
C HIS A 169 12.64 8.45 2.68
N SER A 170 13.55 7.88 1.90
CA SER A 170 14.70 7.17 2.48
C SER A 170 15.72 8.18 2.98
N ASN A 171 16.31 7.94 4.15
CA ASN A 171 17.34 8.82 4.70
C ASN A 171 18.71 8.69 4.02
N SER A 172 19.05 7.51 3.47
CA SER A 172 20.36 7.24 2.89
C SER A 172 20.31 6.11 1.84
N PRO A 173 20.48 6.41 0.54
CA PRO A 173 20.57 7.75 -0.02
C PRO A 173 19.27 8.52 0.23
N ALA A 174 19.36 9.84 0.34
CA ALA A 174 18.20 10.70 0.42
C ALA A 174 17.40 10.60 -0.88
N GLN A 175 16.24 9.95 -0.86
CA GLN A 175 15.40 9.73 -2.04
C GLN A 175 13.93 9.68 -1.66
N ASP A 176 13.11 10.43 -2.40
CA ASP A 176 11.66 10.37 -2.29
C ASP A 176 11.10 9.21 -3.12
N TYR A 177 10.12 8.52 -2.55
CA TYR A 177 9.32 7.47 -3.16
C TYR A 177 7.85 7.87 -3.13
N PHE A 178 7.14 7.67 -4.23
CA PHE A 178 5.77 8.06 -4.43
C PHE A 178 4.95 6.90 -5.00
N ALA A 179 3.85 6.58 -4.34
CA ALA A 179 2.83 5.70 -4.88
C ALA A 179 1.57 6.51 -5.17
N ASN A 180 1.26 6.71 -6.45
CA ASN A 180 0.00 7.30 -6.89
C ASN A 180 -1.05 6.20 -6.99
N ILE A 181 -2.14 6.33 -6.24
CA ILE A 181 -3.16 5.30 -6.06
C ILE A 181 -4.44 5.77 -6.71
N THR A 182 -5.00 4.95 -7.59
CA THR A 182 -6.35 5.09 -8.13
C THR A 182 -7.11 3.79 -7.90
N LEU A 183 -8.16 3.81 -7.09
CA LEU A 183 -9.06 2.70 -6.85
C LEU A 183 -10.36 2.95 -7.62
N ASN A 184 -10.66 2.10 -8.59
CA ASN A 184 -11.93 2.07 -9.31
C ASN A 184 -12.84 1.05 -8.60
N THR A 185 -13.70 1.52 -7.72
CA THR A 185 -14.63 0.67 -6.97
C THR A 185 -15.97 0.60 -7.65
N LEU A 186 -16.40 -0.62 -7.95
CA LEU A 186 -17.75 -0.92 -8.43
C LEU A 186 -18.62 -1.27 -7.24
N ASP A 187 -19.83 -0.71 -7.17
CA ASP A 187 -20.83 -1.09 -6.17
C ASP A 187 -22.15 -1.47 -6.88
N PRO A 188 -22.17 -2.63 -7.56
CA PRO A 188 -23.32 -3.07 -8.34
C PRO A 188 -24.54 -3.39 -7.48
N ASN A 189 -24.36 -3.64 -6.17
CA ASN A 189 -25.45 -3.96 -5.26
C ASN A 189 -26.30 -2.75 -4.86
N HIS A 190 -25.82 -1.53 -5.15
CA HIS A 190 -26.52 -0.28 -4.83
C HIS A 190 -26.80 0.57 -6.08
N ILE A 191 -26.82 -0.05 -7.27
CA ILE A 191 -27.31 0.61 -8.50
C ILE A 191 -28.83 0.55 -8.49
N ASP A 192 -29.47 1.51 -7.82
CA ASP A 192 -30.92 1.58 -7.66
C ASP A 192 -31.52 2.84 -8.28
N VAL A 193 -32.76 2.74 -8.74
CA VAL A 193 -33.60 3.92 -9.05
C VAL A 193 -34.26 4.37 -7.76
N PHE A 194 -33.67 5.36 -7.11
CA PHE A 194 -34.17 5.87 -5.83
C PHE A 194 -35.31 6.87 -6.02
N PHE A 195 -36.48 6.53 -5.48
CA PHE A 195 -37.63 7.43 -5.40
C PHE A 195 -37.77 7.94 -3.96
N PRO A 196 -37.35 9.18 -3.64
CA PRO A 196 -37.33 9.70 -2.26
C PRO A 196 -38.72 9.69 -1.60
N GLU A 197 -39.78 9.87 -2.39
CA GLU A 197 -41.16 9.92 -1.92
C GLU A 197 -41.81 8.54 -1.74
N PHE A 198 -41.19 7.48 -2.28
CA PHE A 198 -41.80 6.16 -2.39
C PHE A 198 -40.94 5.04 -1.79
N ALA A 199 -40.03 5.37 -0.86
CA ALA A 199 -39.10 4.48 -0.14
C ALA A 199 -39.34 2.96 -0.32
N HIS A 200 -40.52 2.45 0.07
CA HIS A 200 -40.95 1.06 -0.18
C HIS A 200 -42.37 0.94 -0.76
N ALA A 201 -43.03 2.06 -1.07
CA ALA A 201 -44.41 2.07 -1.55
C ALA A 201 -44.45 2.00 -3.08
N LYS A 202 -45.45 1.31 -3.63
CA LYS A 202 -45.67 1.30 -5.07
C LYS A 202 -46.00 2.73 -5.53
N GLY A 203 -45.07 3.37 -6.24
CA GLY A 203 -45.21 4.75 -6.69
C GLY A 203 -46.45 4.93 -7.56
N ALA A 204 -47.37 5.78 -7.13
CA ALA A 204 -48.55 6.15 -7.89
C ALA A 204 -48.61 7.67 -8.00
N VAL A 205 -48.53 8.18 -9.23
CA VAL A 205 -48.62 9.61 -9.53
C VAL A 205 -49.96 9.86 -10.22
N ARG A 206 -50.77 10.80 -9.69
CA ARG A 206 -52.01 11.26 -10.33
C ARG A 206 -51.69 12.46 -11.22
N LEU A 207 -52.03 12.35 -12.51
CA LEU A 207 -52.01 13.49 -13.42
C LEU A 207 -53.16 14.44 -13.07
N ALA A 208 -52.85 15.70 -12.77
CA ALA A 208 -53.86 16.71 -12.53
C ALA A 208 -54.50 17.14 -13.86
N SER A 209 -55.70 16.65 -14.13
CA SER A 209 -56.54 17.18 -15.21
C SER A 209 -57.10 18.54 -14.80
N ASN A 210 -56.51 19.63 -15.30
CA ASN A 210 -57.06 20.97 -15.19
C ASN A 210 -58.35 21.10 -16.04
N ARG A 211 -59.48 20.61 -15.52
CA ARG A 211 -60.81 21.05 -16.00
C ARG A 211 -61.16 22.33 -15.25
N LYS A 212 -60.81 23.48 -15.85
CA LYS A 212 -61.45 24.75 -15.50
C LYS A 212 -62.94 24.59 -15.84
N ARG A 213 -63.80 24.77 -14.84
CA ARG A 213 -65.25 24.97 -15.04
C ARG A 213 -65.50 26.35 -15.59
#